data_AF-A0A520Z4B0-F1
#
_entry.id   AF-A0A520Z4B0-F1
#
_cell.length_a   1.000
_cell.length_b   1.000
_cell.length_c   1.000
_cell.angle_alpha   90.00
_cell.angle_beta   90.00
_cell.angle_gamma   90.00
#
_symmetry.space_group_name_H-M   'P 1'
#
loop_
_entity.id
_entity.type
_entity.pdbx_description
1 polymer ?
#
loop_
_entity_poly.entity_id
_entity_poly.type
_entity_poly.pdbx_seq_one_letter_code
_entity_poly.pdbx_strand_id
1 'polypeptide(L)'
;MKYITDKKEWDEALKFFDKYDCYHTYDYNYYSKQELEEPVLLLFQNNDTRIAIPFLIRPIPDTEYYDATCVWGYGGPICSNIQDDYDHGLFEEEMHQIFLDKKIISVFSRLNPFVDHQEEILKNLGQIEDVGVVVNIDLTQDLVTQRANYSKTTKRYV
;
A
#
# COMPACT_ATOMS: atom_id res chain seq x y z
N MET A 1 4.71 -13.57 9.32
CA MET A 1 4.84 -12.39 8.44
C MET A 1 6.30 -12.02 8.31
N LYS A 2 6.79 -11.70 7.11
CA LYS A 2 8.17 -11.28 6.87
C LYS A 2 8.31 -9.75 6.94
N TYR A 3 9.40 -9.28 7.54
CA TYR A 3 9.81 -7.87 7.60
C TYR A 3 10.99 -7.66 6.64
N ILE A 4 10.73 -7.13 5.45
CA ILE A 4 11.70 -7.07 4.35
C ILE A 4 12.24 -5.65 4.18
N THR A 5 13.55 -5.47 4.29
CA THR A 5 14.24 -4.19 4.05
C THR A 5 15.29 -4.28 2.94
N ASP A 6 15.57 -5.49 2.45
CA ASP A 6 16.48 -5.71 1.33
C ASP A 6 15.76 -5.50 -0.01
N LYS A 7 16.40 -4.77 -0.93
CA LYS A 7 15.85 -4.48 -2.25
C LYS A 7 15.52 -5.74 -3.04
N LYS A 8 16.42 -6.72 -3.06
CA LYS A 8 16.27 -7.90 -3.89
C LYS A 8 15.11 -8.76 -3.40
N GLU A 9 14.99 -8.96 -2.09
CA GLU A 9 13.86 -9.70 -1.51
C GLU A 9 12.53 -8.95 -1.72
N TRP A 10 12.52 -7.62 -1.61
CA TRP A 10 11.34 -6.80 -1.90
C TRP A 10 10.90 -6.93 -3.36
N ASP A 11 11.82 -6.77 -4.30
CA ASP A 11 11.55 -6.91 -5.73
C ASP A 11 11.10 -8.35 -6.09
N GLU A 12 11.62 -9.37 -5.40
CA GLU A 12 11.17 -10.75 -5.55
C GLU A 12 9.75 -10.96 -4.99
N ALA A 13 9.41 -10.34 -3.86
CA ALA A 13 8.07 -10.39 -3.30
C ALA A 13 7.02 -9.77 -4.24
N LEU A 14 7.33 -8.64 -4.87
CA LEU A 14 6.39 -7.93 -5.76
C LEU A 14 6.00 -8.74 -7.01
N LYS A 15 6.84 -9.70 -7.45
CA LYS A 15 6.53 -10.55 -8.62
C LYS A 15 5.31 -11.44 -8.43
N PHE A 16 4.81 -11.58 -7.20
CA PHE A 16 3.63 -12.38 -6.89
C PHE A 16 2.32 -11.59 -6.94
N PHE A 17 2.35 -10.31 -7.31
CA PHE A 17 1.19 -9.44 -7.35
C PHE A 17 0.98 -8.90 -8.77
N ASP A 18 -0.20 -9.14 -9.34
CA ASP A 18 -0.52 -8.69 -10.70
C ASP A 18 -0.84 -7.19 -10.75
N LYS A 19 -1.33 -6.63 -9.64
CA LYS A 19 -1.72 -5.22 -9.52
C LYS A 19 -0.99 -4.58 -8.36
N TYR A 20 -0.10 -3.64 -8.69
CA TYR A 20 0.50 -2.71 -7.74
C TYR A 20 0.95 -1.44 -8.47
N ASP A 21 1.13 -0.36 -7.72
CA ASP A 21 1.67 0.92 -8.21
C ASP A 21 3.13 1.12 -7.77
N CYS A 22 3.83 2.09 -8.36
CA CYS A 22 5.17 2.52 -7.97
C CYS A 22 5.31 2.77 -6.45
N TYR A 23 4.24 3.19 -5.77
CA TYR A 23 4.18 3.37 -4.30
C TYR A 23 4.53 2.10 -3.50
N HIS A 24 4.44 0.91 -4.11
CA HIS A 24 4.78 -0.38 -3.49
C HIS A 24 6.21 -0.81 -3.79
N THR A 25 6.92 -0.13 -4.69
CA THR A 25 8.28 -0.51 -5.11
C THR A 25 9.32 -0.08 -4.09
N TYR A 26 10.39 -0.86 -3.94
CA TYR A 26 11.52 -0.53 -3.08
C TYR A 26 12.10 0.84 -3.42
N ASP A 27 12.40 1.07 -4.70
CA ASP A 27 13.09 2.29 -5.14
C ASP A 27 12.28 3.54 -4.80
N TYR A 28 10.96 3.52 -5.00
CA TYR A 28 10.12 4.65 -4.64
C TYR A 28 10.14 4.93 -3.13
N ASN A 29 10.04 3.90 -2.29
CA ASN A 29 10.10 4.03 -0.84
C ASN A 29 11.47 4.51 -0.36
N TYR A 30 12.54 3.93 -0.91
CA TYR A 30 13.91 4.25 -0.56
C TYR A 30 14.29 5.70 -0.90
N TYR A 31 13.87 6.21 -2.06
CA TYR A 31 14.17 7.59 -2.46
C TYR A 31 13.20 8.63 -1.87
N SER A 32 12.01 8.22 -1.45
CA SER A 32 11.02 9.14 -0.86
C SER A 32 11.14 9.30 0.66
N LYS A 33 11.89 8.42 1.32
CA LYS A 33 12.05 8.43 2.78
C LYS A 33 12.76 9.70 3.28
N GLN A 34 12.41 10.13 4.49
CA GLN A 34 13.16 11.09 5.26
C GLN A 34 14.42 10.47 5.88
N GLU A 35 15.30 11.31 6.43
CA GLU A 35 16.60 10.89 6.97
C GLU A 35 16.46 9.79 8.05
N LEU A 36 15.50 9.93 8.96
CA LEU A 36 15.24 9.00 10.06
C LEU A 36 14.22 7.91 9.72
N GLU A 37 13.74 7.86 8.47
CA GLU A 37 12.78 6.85 8.03
C GLU A 37 13.46 5.62 7.45
N GLU A 38 12.93 4.45 7.78
CA GLU A 38 13.34 3.16 7.25
C GLU A 38 12.19 2.51 6.45
N PRO A 39 12.37 2.27 5.14
CA PRO A 39 11.37 1.59 4.33
C PRO A 39 11.35 0.09 4.65
N VAL A 40 10.17 -0.47 4.81
CA VAL A 40 9.93 -1.89 5.01
C VAL A 40 8.73 -2.37 4.20
N LEU A 41 8.83 -3.57 3.65
CA LEU A 41 7.68 -4.32 3.15
C LEU A 41 7.32 -5.40 4.17
N LEU A 42 6.10 -5.34 4.70
CA LEU A 42 5.54 -6.47 5.42
C LEU A 42 4.90 -7.41 4.41
N LEU A 43 5.40 -8.65 4.36
CA LEU A 43 4.86 -9.69 3.48
C LEU A 43 4.26 -10.82 4.32
N PHE A 44 2.94 -10.96 4.21
CA PHE A 44 2.20 -12.09 4.73
C PHE A 44 2.06 -13.16 3.64
N GLN A 45 2.16 -14.43 4.04
CA GLN A 45 1.90 -15.56 3.17
C GLN A 45 1.24 -16.68 3.97
N ASN A 46 0.07 -17.11 3.53
CA ASN A 46 -0.63 -18.28 4.05
C ASN A 46 -1.19 -19.07 2.87
N ASN A 47 -0.73 -20.32 2.70
CA ASN A 47 -0.98 -21.11 1.50
C ASN A 47 -0.63 -20.31 0.22
N ASP A 48 -1.61 -20.15 -0.69
CA ASP A 48 -1.47 -19.41 -1.94
C ASP A 48 -1.78 -17.91 -1.80
N THR A 49 -2.35 -17.49 -0.67
CA THR A 49 -2.69 -16.10 -0.39
C THR A 49 -1.44 -15.33 0.05
N ARG A 50 -1.24 -14.16 -0.55
CA ARG A 50 -0.19 -13.22 -0.16
C ARG A 50 -0.77 -11.84 0.02
N ILE A 51 -0.27 -11.14 1.03
CA ILE A 51 -0.58 -9.73 1.29
C ILE A 51 0.73 -9.01 1.51
N ALA A 52 0.95 -7.90 0.81
CA ALA A 52 2.11 -7.05 1.03
C ALA A 52 1.68 -5.61 1.31
N ILE A 53 2.32 -4.97 2.28
CA ILE A 53 2.08 -3.56 2.60
C ILE A 53 3.40 -2.84 2.86
N PRO A 54 3.71 -1.76 2.11
CA PRO A 54 4.91 -0.97 2.33
C PRO A 54 4.70 0.06 3.44
N PHE A 55 5.71 0.26 4.29
CA PHE A 55 5.75 1.30 5.30
C PHE A 55 7.10 2.02 5.32
N LEU A 56 7.08 3.25 5.81
CA LEU A 56 8.19 4.04 6.30
C LEU A 56 8.08 4.05 7.83
N ILE A 57 9.01 3.39 8.50
CA ILE A 57 9.08 3.37 9.96
C ILE A 57 9.89 4.57 10.42
N ARG A 58 9.36 5.35 11.35
CA ARG A 58 10.02 6.55 11.88
C ARG A 58 10.04 6.56 13.41
N PRO A 59 11.12 7.01 14.05
CA PRO A 59 11.18 7.11 15.50
C PRO A 59 10.31 8.26 16.02
N ILE A 60 9.73 8.08 17.20
CA ILE A 60 9.06 9.14 17.94
C ILE A 60 10.10 9.81 18.86
N PRO A 61 10.36 11.13 18.71
CA PRO A 61 11.35 11.83 19.50
C PRO A 61 11.18 11.61 21.02
N ASP A 62 12.31 11.45 21.71
CA ASP A 62 12.37 11.27 23.17
C ASP A 62 11.64 10.02 23.72
N THR A 63 11.42 9.00 22.89
CA THR A 63 10.83 7.72 23.29
C THR A 63 11.55 6.52 22.67
N GLU A 64 11.16 5.31 23.08
CA GLU A 64 11.58 4.05 22.47
C GLU A 64 10.61 3.53 21.39
N TYR A 65 9.60 4.33 21.03
CA TYR A 65 8.50 3.95 20.15
C TYR A 65 8.66 4.52 18.73
N TYR A 66 7.90 3.93 17.82
CA TYR A 66 7.91 4.25 16.40
C TYR A 66 6.49 4.45 15.87
N ASP A 67 6.39 5.22 14.79
CA ASP A 67 5.21 5.24 13.92
C ASP A 67 5.54 4.50 12.61
N ALA A 68 4.51 3.93 11.98
CA ALA A 68 4.56 3.51 10.58
C ALA A 68 3.70 4.44 9.72
N THR A 69 4.23 4.91 8.60
CA THR A 69 3.46 5.68 7.60
C THR A 69 3.68 5.10 6.20
N CYS A 70 2.82 5.38 5.23
CA CYS A 70 3.17 5.15 3.83
C CYS A 70 3.95 6.34 3.25
N VAL A 71 4.58 6.13 2.10
CA VAL A 71 5.09 7.21 1.23
C VAL A 71 3.99 8.19 0.84
N TRP A 72 4.37 9.36 0.31
CA TRP A 72 3.41 10.28 -0.30
C TRP A 72 2.80 9.66 -1.56
N GLY A 73 1.65 9.01 -1.41
CA GLY A 73 1.00 8.23 -2.45
C GLY A 73 0.07 7.20 -1.85
N TYR A 74 -0.40 6.24 -2.66
CA TYR A 74 -1.32 5.19 -2.21
C TYR A 74 -0.57 3.88 -1.90
N GLY A 75 0.07 3.83 -0.72
CA GLY A 75 0.85 2.68 -0.23
C GLY A 75 0.06 1.72 0.65
N GLY A 76 -1.23 1.51 0.37
CA GLY A 76 -2.06 0.52 1.08
C GLY A 76 -1.65 -0.93 0.78
N PRO A 77 -2.36 -1.92 1.35
CA PRO A 77 -2.05 -3.33 1.11
C PRO A 77 -2.36 -3.72 -0.34
N ILE A 78 -1.56 -4.62 -0.90
CA ILE A 78 -1.81 -5.35 -2.14
C ILE A 78 -1.92 -6.84 -1.83
N CYS A 79 -2.70 -7.57 -2.61
CA CYS A 79 -2.91 -8.99 -2.40
C CYS A 79 -2.85 -9.81 -3.68
N SER A 80 -2.57 -11.10 -3.54
CA SER A 80 -2.82 -12.10 -4.56
C SER A 80 -3.50 -13.32 -3.97
N ASN A 81 -4.41 -13.91 -4.75
CA ASN A 81 -5.20 -15.09 -4.39
C ASN A 81 -5.95 -14.96 -3.05
N ILE A 82 -6.52 -13.78 -2.75
CA ILE A 82 -7.53 -13.66 -1.70
C ILE A 82 -8.85 -14.23 -2.24
N GLN A 83 -9.46 -15.11 -1.46
CA GLN A 83 -10.83 -15.61 -1.69
C GLN A 83 -11.80 -14.77 -0.85
N ASP A 84 -13.07 -14.72 -1.26
CA ASP A 84 -14.11 -13.94 -0.56
C ASP A 84 -14.33 -14.40 0.90
N ASP A 85 -13.97 -15.64 1.23
CA ASP A 85 -14.07 -16.23 2.58
C ASP A 85 -12.74 -16.27 3.34
N TYR A 86 -11.73 -15.51 2.88
CA TYR A 86 -10.42 -15.47 3.52
C TYR A 86 -10.50 -15.06 5.00
N ASP A 87 -9.96 -15.92 5.87
CA ASP A 87 -9.81 -15.65 7.28
C ASP A 87 -8.64 -14.67 7.51
N HIS A 88 -8.99 -13.42 7.80
CA HIS A 88 -8.05 -12.33 8.09
C HIS A 88 -7.46 -12.41 9.51
N GLY A 89 -7.95 -13.30 10.38
CA GLY A 89 -7.49 -13.37 11.77
C GLY A 89 -5.98 -13.66 11.90
N LEU A 90 -5.44 -14.53 11.03
CA LEU A 90 -4.00 -14.82 11.05
C LEU A 90 -3.16 -13.63 10.57
N PHE A 91 -3.63 -12.90 9.57
CA PHE A 91 -2.96 -11.68 9.10
C PHE A 91 -2.97 -10.59 10.17
N GLU A 92 -4.13 -10.39 10.81
CA GLU A 92 -4.32 -9.47 11.93
C GLU A 92 -3.35 -9.81 13.07
N GLU A 93 -3.33 -11.07 13.52
CA GLU A 93 -2.45 -11.54 14.60
C GLU A 93 -0.97 -11.32 14.27
N GLU A 94 -0.51 -11.73 13.08
CA GLU A 94 0.89 -11.56 12.70
C GLU A 94 1.29 -10.09 12.53
N MET A 95 0.39 -9.24 12.02
CA MET A 95 0.63 -7.79 11.91
C MET A 95 0.77 -7.17 13.30
N HIS A 96 -0.17 -7.47 14.20
CA HIS A 96 -0.14 -6.99 15.58
C HIS A 96 1.15 -7.42 16.29
N GLN A 97 1.59 -8.67 16.12
CA GLN A 97 2.82 -9.16 16.73
C GLN A 97 4.04 -8.40 16.20
N ILE A 98 4.13 -8.13 14.88
CA ILE A 98 5.21 -7.31 14.33
C ILE A 98 5.20 -5.90 14.92
N PHE A 99 4.05 -5.26 15.07
CA PHE A 99 3.97 -3.92 15.64
C PHE A 99 4.40 -3.89 17.10
N LEU A 100 4.01 -4.88 17.90
CA LEU A 100 4.48 -5.01 19.28
C LEU A 100 6.00 -5.21 19.36
N ASP A 101 6.54 -6.14 18.58
CA ASP A 101 7.98 -6.46 18.57
C ASP A 101 8.83 -5.27 18.13
N LYS A 102 8.31 -4.45 17.21
CA LYS A 102 8.97 -3.26 16.67
C LYS A 102 8.63 -1.97 17.43
N LYS A 103 7.81 -2.04 18.48
CA LYS A 103 7.36 -0.87 19.27
C LYS A 103 6.67 0.19 18.40
N ILE A 104 5.93 -0.26 17.38
CA ILE A 104 5.12 0.61 16.53
C ILE A 104 3.79 0.85 17.24
N ILE A 105 3.46 2.12 17.50
CA ILE A 105 2.27 2.49 18.27
C ILE A 105 1.19 3.19 17.44
N SER A 106 1.54 3.65 16.24
CA SER A 106 0.58 4.21 15.30
C SER A 106 0.93 3.85 13.87
N VAL A 107 -0.11 3.71 13.04
CA VAL A 107 0.01 3.38 11.61
C VAL A 107 -0.88 4.32 10.81
N PHE A 108 -0.34 4.87 9.74
CA PHE A 108 -1.10 5.65 8.76
C PHE A 108 -0.79 5.16 7.34
N SER A 109 -1.82 4.90 6.54
CA SER A 109 -1.65 4.59 5.12
C SER A 109 -2.78 5.19 4.29
N ARG A 110 -2.49 5.48 3.02
CA ARG A 110 -3.48 5.94 2.04
C ARG A 110 -3.77 4.79 1.08
N LEU A 111 -5.06 4.52 0.88
CA LEU A 111 -5.55 3.42 0.09
C LEU A 111 -5.82 3.85 -1.35
N ASN A 112 -5.54 2.96 -2.31
CA ASN A 112 -5.81 3.21 -3.72
C ASN A 112 -7.19 2.62 -4.05
N PRO A 113 -8.19 3.43 -4.44
CA PRO A 113 -9.53 2.91 -4.74
C PRO A 113 -9.59 1.94 -5.94
N PHE A 114 -8.50 1.81 -6.70
CA PHE A 114 -8.38 0.86 -7.82
C PHE A 114 -7.65 -0.44 -7.44
N VAL A 115 -7.24 -0.60 -6.18
CA VAL A 115 -6.68 -1.84 -5.64
C VAL A 115 -7.77 -2.56 -4.87
N ASP A 116 -8.02 -3.81 -5.25
CA ASP A 116 -9.09 -4.63 -4.69
C ASP A 116 -8.76 -5.10 -3.26
N HIS A 117 -9.79 -5.46 -2.48
CA HIS A 117 -9.72 -6.11 -1.16
C HIS A 117 -9.02 -5.33 -0.03
N GLN A 118 -8.65 -4.06 -0.21
CA GLN A 118 -7.95 -3.30 0.83
C GLN A 118 -8.76 -3.13 2.13
N GLU A 119 -10.06 -2.87 2.02
CA GLU A 119 -10.96 -2.74 3.17
C GLU A 119 -11.12 -4.05 3.95
N GLU A 120 -11.19 -5.16 3.22
CA GLU A 120 -11.34 -6.51 3.80
C GLU A 120 -10.07 -6.92 4.54
N ILE A 121 -8.90 -6.68 3.95
CA ILE A 121 -7.58 -6.94 4.54
C ILE A 121 -7.39 -6.16 5.83
N LEU A 122 -7.83 -4.89 5.86
CA LEU A 122 -7.64 -3.98 6.99
C LEU A 122 -8.78 -4.03 8.00
N LYS A 123 -9.72 -4.95 7.83
CA LYS A 123 -10.82 -5.14 8.76
C LYS A 123 -10.28 -5.41 10.16
N ASN A 124 -10.84 -4.70 11.16
CA ASN A 124 -10.43 -4.72 12.57
C ASN A 124 -9.03 -4.15 12.89
N LEU A 125 -8.21 -3.80 11.88
CA LEU A 125 -6.88 -3.22 12.08
C LEU A 125 -6.86 -1.69 12.23
N GLY A 126 -8.04 -1.05 12.15
CA GLY A 126 -8.16 0.39 12.31
C GLY A 126 -9.46 0.96 11.75
N GLN A 127 -9.41 2.22 11.37
CA GLN A 127 -10.51 2.95 10.73
C GLN A 127 -10.10 3.37 9.31
N ILE A 128 -11.03 3.22 8.37
CA ILE A 128 -10.88 3.68 6.99
C ILE A 128 -11.81 4.87 6.80
N GLU A 129 -11.27 5.98 6.31
CA GLU A 129 -12.01 7.22 6.09
C GLU A 129 -11.90 7.66 4.62
N ASP A 130 -13.02 8.10 4.05
CA ASP A 130 -13.08 8.70 2.71
C ASP A 130 -12.63 10.16 2.76
N VAL A 131 -11.40 10.43 2.31
CA VAL A 131 -10.77 11.76 2.44
C VAL A 131 -10.98 12.66 1.21
N GLY A 132 -11.54 12.13 0.12
CA GLY A 132 -11.82 12.92 -1.10
C GLY A 132 -12.07 12.09 -2.36
N VAL A 133 -12.27 12.79 -3.47
CA VAL A 133 -12.55 12.18 -4.79
C VAL A 133 -11.26 12.13 -5.61
N VAL A 134 -10.96 10.98 -6.21
CA VAL A 134 -9.86 10.80 -7.15
C VAL A 134 -10.36 11.03 -8.57
N VAL A 135 -9.66 11.86 -9.34
CA VAL A 135 -9.89 12.02 -10.78
C VAL A 135 -8.99 11.03 -11.52
N ASN A 136 -9.59 10.15 -12.31
CA ASN A 136 -8.87 9.24 -13.20
C ASN A 136 -9.24 9.52 -14.66
N ILE A 137 -8.35 9.14 -15.58
CA ILE A 137 -8.61 9.13 -17.02
C ILE A 137 -8.39 7.70 -17.49
N ASP A 138 -9.44 7.06 -17.99
CA ASP A 138 -9.38 5.71 -18.53
C ASP A 138 -8.70 5.71 -19.91
N LEU A 139 -7.41 5.34 -19.92
CA LEU A 139 -6.60 5.26 -21.13
C LEU A 139 -6.83 3.96 -21.93
N THR A 140 -7.66 3.04 -21.44
CA THR A 140 -8.01 1.80 -22.17
C THR A 140 -9.04 2.06 -23.27
N GLN A 141 -9.76 3.18 -23.19
CA GLN A 141 -10.71 3.63 -24.20
C GLN A 141 -9.99 4.05 -25.49
N ASP A 142 -10.68 4.03 -26.62
CA ASP A 142 -10.12 4.55 -27.87
C ASP A 142 -9.96 6.08 -27.84
N LEU A 143 -9.05 6.62 -28.67
CA LEU A 143 -8.73 8.05 -28.69
C LEU A 143 -9.93 8.96 -28.99
N VAL A 144 -10.92 8.48 -29.76
CA VAL A 144 -12.12 9.27 -30.08
C VAL A 144 -12.98 9.40 -28.82
N THR A 145 -13.20 8.29 -28.11
CA THR A 145 -13.94 8.27 -26.85
C THR A 145 -13.24 9.10 -25.76
N GLN A 146 -11.92 8.94 -25.59
CA GLN A 146 -11.15 9.75 -24.65
C GLN A 146 -11.28 11.25 -24.95
N ARG A 147 -11.03 11.68 -26.20
CA ARG A 147 -11.16 13.09 -26.60
C ARG A 147 -12.60 13.59 -26.44
N ALA A 148 -13.62 12.77 -26.66
CA ALA A 148 -15.01 13.16 -26.49
C ALA A 148 -15.33 13.60 -25.05
N ASN A 149 -14.68 12.98 -24.05
CA ASN A 149 -14.84 13.30 -22.63
C ASN A 149 -14.11 14.57 -22.17
N TYR A 150 -13.24 15.16 -23.01
CA TYR A 150 -12.55 16.39 -22.66
C TYR A 150 -13.50 17.60 -22.61
N SER A 151 -13.21 18.53 -21.71
CA SER A 151 -13.91 19.83 -21.66
C SER A 151 -13.74 20.59 -22.97
N LYS A 152 -14.70 21.48 -23.30
CA LYS A 152 -14.60 22.34 -24.50
C LYS A 152 -13.31 23.15 -24.52
N THR A 153 -12.86 23.62 -23.36
CA THR A 153 -11.61 24.37 -23.21
C THR A 153 -10.41 23.49 -23.51
N THR A 154 -10.32 22.30 -22.90
CA THR A 154 -9.22 21.36 -23.12
C THR A 154 -9.10 21.00 -24.60
N LYS A 155 -10.22 20.66 -25.26
CA LYS A 155 -10.27 20.35 -26.71
C LYS A 155 -9.73 21.46 -27.63
N ARG A 156 -9.67 22.71 -27.16
CA ARG A 156 -9.13 23.83 -27.95
C ARG A 156 -7.60 23.83 -27.98
N TYR A 157 -6.94 23.21 -27.01
CA TYR A 157 -5.48 23.25 -26.81
C TYR A 157 -4.76 21.93 -27.14
N VAL A 158 -5.48 20.84 -27.48
CA VAL A 158 -4.96 19.50 -27.86
C VAL A 158 -5.53 19.04 -29.19
#